data_AF-A0A967P0Z8-F1
#
_entry.id   AF-A0A967P0Z8-F1
#
_cell.length_a   1.000
_cell.length_b   1.000
_cell.length_c   1.000
_cell.angle_alpha   90.00
_cell.angle_beta   90.00
_cell.angle_gamma   90.00
#
_symmetry.space_group_name_H-M   'P 1'
#
loop_
_entity.id
_entity.type
_entity.pdbx_description
1 polymer ?
#
loop_
_entity_poly.entity_id
_entity_poly.type
_entity_poly.pdbx_seq_one_letter_code
_entity_poly.pdbx_strand_id
1 'polypeptide(L)'
;MKRLGWTILIIVALLGVAAYLAPELLNEIKKHAAGPGESTTVYKWQDEQGNWHVTDEPPPLGVEHREQKYRHDTNVLPAPAAEEGGRDSP
;
A
#
# COMPACT_ATOMS: atom_id res chain seq x y z
N MET A 1 -16.11 -42.94 9.63
CA MET A 1 -15.66 -41.91 10.60
C MET A 1 -14.18 -42.02 10.99
N LYS A 2 -13.64 -43.19 11.38
CA LYS A 2 -12.21 -43.32 11.78
C LYS A 2 -11.18 -42.98 10.69
N ARG A 3 -11.42 -43.36 9.43
CA ARG A 3 -10.46 -43.09 8.33
C ARG A 3 -10.33 -41.61 7.99
N LEU A 4 -11.43 -40.86 8.09
CA LEU A 4 -11.44 -39.41 7.85
C LEU A 4 -10.60 -38.67 8.89
N GLY A 5 -10.72 -39.05 10.17
CA GLY A 5 -9.91 -38.46 11.24
C GLY A 5 -8.41 -38.71 11.04
N TRP A 6 -8.03 -39.90 10.57
CA TRP A 6 -6.63 -40.22 10.32
C TRP A 6 -6.06 -39.50 9.09
N THR A 7 -6.86 -39.36 8.03
CA THR A 7 -6.49 -38.55 6.87
C THR A 7 -6.25 -37.09 7.26
N ILE A 8 -7.13 -36.49 8.05
CA ILE A 8 -6.96 -35.11 8.52
C ILE A 8 -5.67 -34.98 9.35
N LEU A 9 -5.40 -35.95 10.22
CA LEU A 9 -4.20 -35.93 11.07
C LEU A 9 -2.91 -36.01 10.24
N ILE A 10 -2.89 -36.86 9.21
CA ILE A 10 -1.76 -36.95 8.28
C ILE A 10 -1.58 -35.65 7.50
N ILE A 11 -2.67 -35.04 7.02
CA ILE A 11 -2.60 -33.76 6.30
C ILE A 11 -2.00 -32.67 7.21
N VAL A 12 -2.47 -32.57 8.46
CA VAL A 12 -1.94 -31.59 9.43
C VAL A 12 -0.46 -31.85 9.72
N ALA A 13 -0.05 -33.11 9.88
CA ALA A 13 1.34 -33.47 10.11
C ALA A 13 2.23 -33.10 8.91
N LEU A 14 1.78 -33.38 7.69
CA LEU A 14 2.50 -33.02 6.45
C LEU A 14 2.61 -31.50 6.29
N LEU A 15 1.54 -30.76 6.57
CA LEU A 15 1.56 -29.29 6.55
C LEU A 15 2.54 -28.73 7.60
N GLY A 16 2.59 -29.34 8.80
CA GLY A 16 3.55 -28.96 9.84
C GLY A 16 5.00 -29.20 9.43
N VAL A 17 5.30 -30.36 8.82
CA VAL A 17 6.63 -30.68 8.32
C VAL A 17 7.03 -29.75 7.17
N ALA A 18 6.12 -29.48 6.23
CA ALA A 18 6.35 -28.53 5.14
C ALA A 18 6.62 -27.12 5.68
N ALA A 19 5.87 -26.66 6.68
CA ALA A 19 6.11 -25.37 7.33
C ALA A 19 7.49 -25.30 8.01
N TYR A 20 7.97 -26.40 8.58
CA TYR A 20 9.29 -26.45 9.22
C TYR A 20 10.46 -26.48 8.22
N LEU A 21 10.35 -27.30 7.16
CA LEU A 21 11.43 -27.51 6.20
C LEU A 21 11.48 -26.47 5.08
N ALA A 22 10.39 -25.77 4.79
CA ALA A 22 10.29 -24.80 3.70
C ALA A 22 9.96 -23.38 4.23
N PRO A 23 10.90 -22.71 4.93
CA PRO A 23 10.69 -21.34 5.38
C PRO A 23 10.51 -20.35 4.21
N GLU A 24 11.11 -20.64 3.04
CA GLU A 24 10.93 -19.84 1.81
C GLU A 24 9.48 -19.86 1.32
N LEU A 25 8.83 -21.04 1.30
CA LEU A 25 7.42 -21.18 0.91
C LEU A 25 6.51 -20.37 1.84
N LEU A 26 6.76 -20.42 3.16
CA LEU A 26 6.01 -19.62 4.12
C LEU A 26 6.22 -18.12 3.90
N ASN A 27 7.44 -17.68 3.58
CA ASN A 27 7.73 -16.28 3.31
C ASN A 27 7.07 -15.80 2.02
N GLU A 28 7.04 -16.63 0.98
CA GLU A 28 6.36 -16.31 -0.27
C GLU A 28 4.85 -16.23 -0.08
N ILE A 29 4.25 -17.17 0.65
CA ILE A 29 2.83 -17.11 1.04
C ILE A 29 2.56 -15.84 1.85
N LYS A 30 3.40 -15.50 2.83
CA LYS A 30 3.27 -14.27 3.63
C LYS A 30 3.38 -13.01 2.78
N LYS A 31 4.29 -12.98 1.79
CA LYS A 31 4.45 -11.83 0.88
C LYS A 31 3.20 -11.61 0.02
N HIS A 32 2.57 -12.68 -0.46
CA HIS A 32 1.35 -12.60 -1.26
C HIS A 32 0.08 -12.42 -0.41
N ALA A 33 0.09 -12.90 0.84
CA ALA A 33 -1.00 -12.73 1.81
C ALA A 33 -0.92 -11.39 2.55
N ALA A 34 0.23 -10.71 2.53
CA ALA A 34 0.34 -9.34 2.99
C ALA A 34 -0.56 -8.49 2.08
N GLY A 35 -1.62 -7.93 2.65
CA GLY A 35 -2.49 -6.99 1.95
C GLY A 35 -1.73 -5.75 1.47
N PRO A 36 -2.39 -4.84 0.74
CA PRO A 36 -1.75 -3.59 0.34
C PRO A 36 -1.14 -2.93 1.58
N GLY A 37 0.16 -2.59 1.49
CA GLY A 37 0.89 -1.94 2.57
C GLY A 37 0.13 -0.74 3.14
N GLU A 38 0.45 -0.38 4.38
CA GLU A 38 -0.19 0.74 5.06
C GLU A 38 -0.14 2.01 4.20
N SER A 39 -1.19 2.81 4.28
CA SER A 39 -1.31 4.04 3.49
C SER A 39 -1.94 5.15 4.30
N THR A 40 -1.47 6.38 4.11
CA THR A 40 -2.05 7.59 4.71
C THR A 40 -2.61 8.47 3.61
N THR A 41 -3.82 8.97 3.80
CA THR A 41 -4.39 10.05 2.98
C THR A 41 -4.01 11.38 3.63
N VAL A 42 -3.46 12.29 2.83
CA VAL A 42 -3.25 13.67 3.23
C VAL A 42 -4.00 14.62 2.31
N TYR A 43 -4.46 15.70 2.90
CA TYR A 43 -5.25 16.75 2.30
C TYR A 43 -4.36 17.97 2.13
N LYS A 44 -4.33 18.54 0.93
CA LYS A 44 -3.57 19.76 0.63
C LYS A 44 -4.49 20.81 0.03
N TRP A 45 -4.48 22.02 0.58
CA TRP A 45 -5.21 23.17 0.06
C TRP A 45 -4.47 24.47 0.36
N GLN A 46 -4.97 25.55 -0.22
CA GLN A 46 -4.50 26.91 0.04
C GLN A 46 -5.65 27.68 0.69
N ASP A 47 -5.39 28.39 1.78
CA ASP A 47 -6.41 29.23 2.43
C ASP A 47 -6.67 30.55 1.70
N GLU A 48 -7.63 31.34 2.18
CA GLU A 48 -7.99 32.63 1.59
C GLU A 48 -6.85 33.66 1.64
N GLN A 49 -5.89 33.49 2.55
CA GLN A 49 -4.71 34.35 2.67
C GLN A 49 -3.56 33.85 1.79
N GLY A 50 -3.74 32.75 1.07
CA GLY A 50 -2.74 32.16 0.20
C GLY A 50 -1.75 31.24 0.93
N ASN A 51 -1.95 30.90 2.20
CA ASN A 51 -1.07 29.97 2.90
C ASN A 51 -1.41 28.52 2.53
N TRP A 52 -0.37 27.72 2.37
CA TRP A 52 -0.52 26.28 2.12
C TRP A 52 -0.72 25.51 3.42
N HIS A 53 -1.72 24.63 3.40
CA HIS A 53 -2.01 23.70 4.49
C HIS A 53 -1.88 22.25 4.00
N VAL A 54 -1.34 21.39 4.86
CA VAL A 54 -1.23 19.95 4.65
C VAL A 54 -1.53 19.23 5.96
N THR A 55 -2.47 18.29 5.94
CA THR A 55 -2.88 17.50 7.12
C THR A 55 -3.36 16.11 6.69
N ASP A 56 -3.33 15.16 7.62
CA ASP A 56 -3.93 13.83 7.50
C ASP A 56 -5.38 13.77 7.99
N GLU A 57 -5.91 14.88 8.51
CA GLU A 57 -7.31 15.05 8.87
C GLU A 57 -8.09 15.78 7.77
N PRO A 58 -9.39 15.45 7.57
CA PRO A 58 -10.21 16.15 6.58
C PRO A 58 -10.27 17.66 6.84
N PRO A 59 -10.17 18.50 5.80
CA PRO A 59 -10.29 19.94 5.97
C PRO A 59 -11.70 20.36 6.39
N PRO A 60 -11.89 21.60 6.86
CA PRO A 60 -13.20 22.14 7.17
C PRO A 60 -14.17 22.00 5.98
N LEU A 61 -15.46 21.85 6.29
CA LEU A 61 -16.51 21.71 5.28
C LEU A 61 -16.50 22.90 4.32
N GLY A 62 -16.57 22.61 3.01
CA GLY A 62 -16.59 23.61 1.95
C GLY A 62 -15.22 24.07 1.48
N VAL A 63 -14.12 23.55 2.03
CA VAL A 63 -12.76 23.83 1.55
C VAL A 63 -12.42 22.90 0.37
N GLU A 64 -12.23 23.50 -0.81
CA GLU A 64 -11.64 22.83 -1.97
C GLU A 64 -10.23 22.36 -1.63
N HIS A 65 -9.97 21.06 -1.79
CA HIS A 65 -8.71 20.45 -1.42
C HIS A 65 -8.35 19.31 -2.36
N ARG A 66 -7.06 18.96 -2.39
CA ARG A 66 -6.56 17.80 -3.11
C ARG A 66 -6.21 16.69 -2.14
N GLU A 67 -6.89 15.56 -2.27
CA GLU A 67 -6.51 14.32 -1.60
C GLU A 67 -5.30 13.68 -2.28
N GLN A 68 -4.36 13.21 -1.47
CA GLN A 68 -3.19 12.47 -1.93
C GLN A 68 -2.96 11.27 -1.02
N LYS A 69 -2.91 10.08 -1.61
CA LYS A 69 -2.71 8.83 -0.89
C LYS A 69 -1.25 8.39 -1.00
N TYR A 70 -0.58 8.26 0.13
CA TYR A 70 0.82 7.83 0.22
C TYR A 70 0.90 6.43 0.79
N ARG A 71 1.72 5.57 0.17
CA ARG A 71 2.02 4.23 0.68
C ARG A 71 3.27 4.28 1.56
N HIS A 72 3.27 3.59 2.69
CA HIS A 72 4.40 3.57 3.63
C HIS A 72 5.56 2.71 3.16
N ASP A 73 5.31 1.76 2.27
CA ASP A 73 6.27 0.77 1.78
C ASP A 73 6.93 1.17 0.45
N THR A 74 6.71 2.39 -0.04
CA THR A 74 7.19 2.84 -1.34
C THR A 74 7.40 4.34 -1.36
N ASN A 75 8.60 4.75 -1.78
CA ASN A 75 8.93 6.15 -2.06
C ASN A 75 8.98 6.34 -3.58
N VAL A 76 8.04 7.10 -4.15
CA VAL A 76 8.01 7.43 -5.58
C VAL A 76 8.23 8.94 -5.73
N LEU A 77 9.25 9.32 -6.50
CA LEU A 77 9.39 10.70 -6.94
C LEU A 77 8.42 10.92 -8.12
N PRO A 78 7.64 12.01 -8.13
CA PRO A 78 6.81 12.33 -9.28
C PRO A 78 7.69 12.47 -10.52
N ALA A 79 7.23 11.93 -11.66
CA ALA A 79 7.90 12.15 -12.93
C ALA A 79 7.94 13.68 -13.19
N PRO A 80 9.08 14.23 -13.65
CA PRO A 80 9.14 15.63 -14.03
C PRO A 80 8.04 15.88 -15.08
N ALA A 81 7.29 16.97 -14.91
CA ALA A 81 6.30 17.37 -15.90
C ALA A 81 7.01 17.45 -17.25
N ALA A 82 6.55 16.68 -18.24
CA ALA A 82 7.04 16.83 -19.59
C ALA A 82 6.65 18.25 -20.01
N GLU A 83 7.64 19.14 -20.12
CA GLU A 83 7.41 20.49 -20.59
C GLU A 83 6.86 20.42 -22.02
N GLU A 84 5.54 20.55 -22.14
CA GLU A 84 4.85 20.80 -23.39
C GLU A 84 5.13 22.25 -23.82
N GLY A 85 6.02 22.40 -24.79
CA GLY A 85 5.98 23.51 -25.74
C GLY A 85 6.75 24.78 -25.37
N GLY A 86 7.72 25.14 -26.22
CA GLY A 86 8.34 26.46 -26.17
C GLY A 86 9.72 26.55 -26.81
N ARG A 87 9.93 25.85 -27.93
CA ARG A 87 11.06 26.15 -28.81
C ARG A 87 10.74 27.47 -29.52
N ASP A 88 10.89 28.60 -28.82
CA ASP A 88 10.96 29.91 -29.45
C ASP A 88 12.36 30.49 -29.25
N SER A 89 13.07 30.52 -30.38
CA SER A 89 14.39 31.09 -30.61
C SER A 89 14.44 32.59 -30.22
N PRO A 90 15.65 33.14 -30.02
CA PRO A 90 16.35 33.71 -31.19
C PRO A 90 17.75 33.13 -31.44
#